data_AF-A0A922HPL3-F1
#
_entry.id   AF-A0A922HPL3-F1
#
_cell.length_a   1.000
_cell.length_b   1.000
_cell.length_c   1.000
_cell.angle_alpha   90.00
_cell.angle_beta   90.00
_cell.angle_gamma   90.00
#
_symmetry.space_group_name_H-M   'P 1'
#
loop_
_entity.id
_entity.type
_entity.pdbx_description
1 polymer ?
#
loop_
_entity_poly.entity_id
_entity_poly.type
_entity_poly.pdbx_seq_one_letter_code
_entity_poly.pdbx_strand_id
1 'polypeptide(L)'
;MVINIEDMDTLTDKVDHHAVRINGAMMNNFQNSLAIIMGFVQRLEGENKRIVIKTTDGVYVQVMLLQPLTFILEPEQLIEAYGIVRGGSKFECQSFTHFDRDESKEFNCEIYNQFIQVCITHKNLFCTDNAIADQQHSESLLQTVDNDFDFKTENDQHDQSINDTFNSFEYLMM
;
A
#
# COMPACT_ATOMS: atom_id res chain seq x y z
N MET A 1 18.94 11.95 51.92
CA MET A 1 17.87 11.35 51.10
C MET A 1 17.84 12.17 49.82
N VAL A 2 18.53 11.66 48.80
CA VAL A 2 18.72 12.34 47.52
C VAL A 2 17.82 11.59 46.55
N ILE A 3 16.84 12.28 45.98
CA ILE A 3 16.01 11.74 44.90
C ILE A 3 16.70 12.21 43.62
N ASN A 4 17.40 11.31 42.94
CA ASN A 4 17.90 11.55 41.60
C ASN A 4 16.72 11.46 40.64
N ILE A 5 16.48 12.54 39.91
CA ILE A 5 15.51 12.63 38.82
C ILE A 5 16.31 12.56 37.53
N GLU A 6 16.81 11.38 37.19
CA GLU A 6 17.37 11.07 35.88
C GLU A 6 16.86 9.68 35.51
N ASP A 7 16.55 9.49 34.23
CA ASP A 7 16.00 8.27 33.60
C ASP A 7 14.46 8.14 33.57
N MET A 8 13.81 9.14 32.96
CA MET A 8 12.58 8.93 32.19
C MET A 8 12.94 8.97 30.70
N ASP A 9 13.78 8.01 30.28
CA ASP A 9 13.88 7.66 28.87
C ASP A 9 12.52 7.12 28.46
N THR A 10 11.78 7.97 27.75
CA THR A 10 10.58 7.58 27.04
C THR A 10 10.95 6.47 26.07
N LEU A 11 10.66 5.23 26.47
CA LEU A 11 10.35 4.12 25.60
C LEU A 11 9.20 4.56 24.67
N THR A 12 9.52 5.35 23.66
CA THR A 12 8.73 5.34 22.44
C THR A 12 8.98 3.97 21.85
N ASP A 13 8.07 3.04 22.16
CA ASP A 13 7.86 1.85 21.35
C ASP A 13 7.84 2.32 19.91
N LYS A 14 8.93 2.08 19.19
CA LYS A 14 8.95 2.13 17.74
C LYS A 14 8.15 0.92 17.27
N VAL A 15 6.83 0.99 17.45
CA VAL A 15 5.95 0.14 16.69
C VAL A 15 6.10 0.65 15.27
N ASP A 16 6.91 -0.06 14.47
CA ASP A 16 7.00 0.10 13.03
C ASP A 16 5.60 -0.16 12.47
N HIS A 17 4.78 0.89 12.46
CA HIS A 17 3.47 0.86 11.84
C HIS A 17 3.73 0.95 10.34
N HIS A 18 3.89 -0.21 9.70
CA HIS A 18 3.94 -0.27 8.25
C HIS A 18 2.71 0.43 7.68
N ALA A 19 2.95 1.44 6.83
CA ALA A 19 1.87 2.21 6.24
C ALA A 19 1.00 1.32 5.37
N VAL A 20 -0.31 1.39 5.59
CA VAL A 20 -1.28 0.61 4.82
C VAL A 20 -1.74 1.39 3.58
N ARG A 21 -1.76 0.75 2.42
CA ARG A 21 -2.37 1.33 1.21
C ARG A 21 -3.88 1.24 1.32
N ILE A 22 -4.57 2.38 1.20
CA ILE A 22 -6.03 2.46 1.35
C ILE A 22 -6.65 3.35 0.27
N ASN A 23 -7.93 3.09 0.03
CA ASN A 23 -8.79 3.95 -0.80
C ASN A 23 -9.49 5.04 0.02
N GLY A 24 -10.05 6.04 -0.66
CA GLY A 24 -10.75 7.15 -0.02
C GLY A 24 -11.96 6.70 0.80
N ALA A 25 -12.74 5.74 0.29
CA ALA A 25 -13.89 5.16 1.00
C ALA A 25 -13.51 4.47 2.31
N MET A 26 -12.25 4.07 2.47
CA MET A 26 -11.78 3.33 3.64
C MET A 26 -11.27 4.24 4.75
N MET A 27 -11.06 5.54 4.51
CA MET A 27 -10.40 6.44 5.46
C MET A 27 -11.04 6.47 6.85
N ASN A 28 -12.36 6.34 6.97
CA ASN A 28 -13.03 6.29 8.27
C ASN A 28 -12.61 5.09 9.14
N ASN A 29 -12.20 3.99 8.51
CA ASN A 29 -11.77 2.77 9.21
C ASN A 29 -10.29 2.83 9.62
N PHE A 30 -9.53 3.80 9.10
CA PHE A 30 -8.08 3.93 9.29
C PHE A 30 -7.71 5.26 9.99
N GLN A 31 -8.62 5.86 10.74
CA GLN A 31 -8.34 7.11 11.45
C GLN A 31 -7.12 6.98 12.38
N ASN A 32 -6.28 8.01 12.37
CA ASN A 32 -4.99 8.07 13.08
C ASN A 32 -3.99 6.97 12.71
N SER A 33 -4.23 6.23 11.63
CA SER A 33 -3.27 5.25 11.10
C SER A 33 -2.36 5.90 10.07
N LEU A 34 -1.13 5.41 10.01
CA LEU A 34 -0.19 5.70 8.94
C LEU A 34 -0.61 4.94 7.68
N ALA A 35 -0.73 5.64 6.56
CA ALA A 35 -1.28 5.09 5.34
C ALA A 35 -0.66 5.72 4.08
N ILE A 36 -0.94 5.10 2.94
CA ILE A 36 -0.65 5.60 1.60
C ILE A 36 -1.98 5.70 0.85
N ILE A 37 -2.23 6.87 0.24
CA ILE A 37 -3.38 7.10 -0.63
C ILE A 37 -2.92 7.57 -2.00
N MET A 38 -3.61 7.13 -3.05
CA MET A 38 -3.40 7.60 -4.41
C MET A 38 -4.63 8.29 -4.97
N GLY A 39 -4.41 9.31 -5.79
CA GLY A 39 -5.50 10.01 -6.46
C GLY A 39 -5.02 11.13 -7.37
N PHE A 40 -5.96 11.65 -8.14
CA PHE A 40 -5.73 12.66 -9.15
C PHE A 40 -5.99 14.05 -8.60
N VAL A 41 -5.03 14.95 -8.77
CA VAL A 41 -5.12 16.35 -8.36
C VAL A 41 -6.33 17.00 -9.04
N GLN A 42 -7.16 17.65 -8.24
CA GLN A 42 -8.32 18.41 -8.72
C GLN A 42 -8.02 19.90 -8.65
N ARG A 43 -7.44 20.35 -7.54
CA ARG A 43 -7.03 21.74 -7.31
C ARG A 43 -6.12 21.85 -6.08
N LEU A 44 -5.40 22.97 -6.01
CA LEU A 44 -4.69 23.43 -4.82
C LEU A 44 -5.54 24.46 -4.06
N GLU A 45 -5.48 24.42 -2.73
CA GLU A 45 -6.20 25.33 -1.84
C GLU A 45 -5.29 25.82 -0.71
N GLY A 46 -5.71 26.93 -0.07
CA GLY A 46 -5.11 27.40 1.18
C GLY A 46 -3.63 27.71 1.04
N GLU A 47 -3.28 28.60 0.09
CA GLU A 47 -1.88 29.01 -0.15
C GLU A 47 -0.97 27.81 -0.44
N ASN A 48 -1.43 26.88 -1.27
CA ASN A 48 -0.72 25.65 -1.65
C ASN A 48 -0.39 24.73 -0.47
N LYS A 49 -1.08 24.83 0.68
CA LYS A 49 -0.95 23.90 1.81
C LYS A 49 -1.97 22.76 1.78
N ARG A 50 -2.91 22.77 0.84
CA ARG A 50 -3.89 21.69 0.67
C ARG A 50 -4.00 21.29 -0.80
N ILE A 51 -3.87 20.01 -1.06
CA ILE A 51 -4.15 19.40 -2.36
C ILE A 51 -5.50 18.71 -2.24
N VAL A 52 -6.46 19.07 -3.08
CA VAL A 52 -7.71 18.30 -3.20
C VAL A 52 -7.51 17.27 -4.29
N ILE A 53 -7.60 15.99 -3.92
CA ILE A 53 -7.53 14.88 -4.87
C ILE A 53 -8.86 14.17 -4.99
N LYS A 54 -9.08 13.51 -6.12
CA LYS A 54 -10.07 12.46 -6.29
C LYS A 54 -9.34 11.12 -6.28
N THR A 55 -9.57 10.30 -5.27
CA THR A 55 -8.93 8.97 -5.14
C THR A 55 -9.37 8.04 -6.25
N THR A 56 -8.67 6.92 -6.41
CA THR A 56 -8.89 5.92 -7.46
C THR A 56 -10.27 5.25 -7.38
N ASP A 57 -10.92 5.28 -6.22
CA ASP A 57 -12.32 4.86 -6.00
C ASP A 57 -13.35 6.02 -6.11
N GLY A 58 -12.91 7.19 -6.57
CA GLY A 58 -13.77 8.33 -6.87
C GLY A 58 -14.13 9.24 -5.69
N VAL A 59 -13.52 9.03 -4.52
CA VAL A 59 -13.78 9.82 -3.31
C VAL A 59 -12.89 11.07 -3.25
N TYR A 60 -13.44 12.20 -2.80
CA TYR A 60 -12.66 13.43 -2.66
C TYR A 60 -11.95 13.49 -1.31
N VAL A 61 -10.65 13.76 -1.32
CA VAL A 61 -9.81 13.84 -0.13
C VAL A 61 -8.99 15.12 -0.13
N GLN A 62 -8.87 15.75 1.04
CA GLN A 62 -7.99 16.88 1.29
C GLN A 62 -6.66 16.37 1.86
N VAL A 63 -5.61 16.45 1.05
CA VAL A 63 -4.23 16.16 1.43
C VAL A 63 -3.62 17.45 1.99
N MET A 64 -3.41 17.50 3.30
CA MET A 64 -2.89 18.65 4.04
C MET A 64 -1.37 18.53 4.12
N LEU A 65 -0.67 19.55 3.64
CA LEU A 65 0.79 19.58 3.60
C LEU A 65 1.35 20.32 4.82
N LEU A 66 2.50 19.87 5.32
CA LEU A 66 3.22 20.57 6.39
C LEU A 66 3.78 21.92 5.92
N GLN A 67 4.23 21.99 4.66
CA GLN A 67 4.75 23.19 4.03
C GLN A 67 4.02 23.46 2.70
N PRO A 68 3.87 24.73 2.28
CA PRO A 68 3.31 25.05 0.96
C PRO A 68 4.09 24.41 -0.18
N LEU A 69 3.42 24.00 -1.25
CA LEU A 69 4.11 23.63 -2.48
C LEU A 69 4.80 24.84 -3.11
N THR A 70 6.05 24.62 -3.50
CA THR A 70 6.88 25.57 -4.26
C THR A 70 6.74 25.42 -5.77
N PHE A 71 6.09 24.35 -6.22
CA PHE A 71 5.82 24.04 -7.63
C PHE A 71 4.32 23.83 -7.87
N ILE A 72 3.94 23.80 -9.14
CA ILE A 72 2.55 23.64 -9.56
C ILE A 72 2.31 22.16 -9.88
N LEU A 73 1.26 21.60 -9.30
CA LEU A 73 0.69 20.32 -9.73
C LEU A 73 -0.39 20.59 -10.79
N GLU A 74 -0.33 19.86 -11.89
CA GLU A 74 -1.35 19.98 -12.94
C GLU A 74 -2.67 19.31 -12.52
N PRO A 75 -3.83 19.79 -13.00
CA PRO A 75 -5.07 19.04 -12.88
C PRO A 75 -4.92 17.65 -13.51
N GLU A 76 -5.55 16.65 -12.90
CA GLU A 76 -5.49 15.24 -13.33
C GLU A 76 -4.10 14.61 -13.24
N GLN A 77 -3.14 15.28 -12.59
CA GLN A 77 -1.88 14.66 -12.25
C GLN A 77 -2.08 13.66 -11.10
N LEU A 78 -1.59 12.44 -11.27
CA LEU A 78 -1.63 11.41 -10.24
C LEU A 78 -0.60 11.72 -9.15
N ILE A 79 -1.00 11.56 -7.90
CA ILE A 79 -0.08 11.61 -6.76
C ILE A 79 -0.23 10.37 -5.87
N GLU A 80 0.87 10.00 -5.22
CA GLU A 80 0.91 9.03 -4.13
C GLU A 80 1.33 9.77 -2.86
N ALA A 81 0.41 9.89 -1.90
CA ALA A 81 0.63 10.60 -0.65
C ALA A 81 0.79 9.62 0.52
N TYR A 82 1.87 9.79 1.29
CA TYR A 82 2.18 9.05 2.50
C TYR A 82 1.97 9.94 3.72
N GLY A 83 1.28 9.43 4.74
CA GLY A 83 0.90 10.24 5.89
C GLY A 83 -0.14 9.63 6.80
N ILE A 84 -0.76 10.47 7.63
CA ILE A 84 -1.69 10.06 8.69
C ILE A 84 -3.12 10.45 8.31
N VAL A 85 -4.04 9.50 8.41
CA VAL A 85 -5.47 9.76 8.22
C VAL A 85 -6.01 10.57 9.42
N ARG A 86 -6.57 11.75 9.17
CA ARG A 86 -7.13 12.65 10.22
C ARG A 86 -8.65 12.73 10.25
N GLY A 87 -9.33 11.91 9.45
CA GLY A 87 -10.79 11.81 9.36
C GLY A 87 -11.22 11.20 8.04
N GLY A 88 -12.53 11.16 7.77
CA GLY A 88 -13.08 10.52 6.56
C GLY A 88 -12.72 11.18 5.22
N SER A 89 -12.16 12.38 5.23
CA SER A 89 -11.80 13.11 4.00
C SER A 89 -10.56 14.00 4.17
N LYS A 90 -9.79 13.82 5.24
CA LYS A 90 -8.62 14.65 5.57
C LYS A 90 -7.41 13.75 5.82
N PHE A 91 -6.33 14.02 5.11
CA PHE A 91 -5.10 13.25 5.14
C PHE A 91 -3.92 14.19 5.42
N GLU A 92 -3.22 13.98 6.53
CA GLU A 92 -2.04 14.77 6.89
C GLU A 92 -0.80 14.16 6.23
N CYS A 93 -0.32 14.83 5.19
CA CYS A 93 0.75 14.36 4.34
C CYS A 93 2.12 14.62 4.97
N GLN A 94 2.95 13.59 5.04
CA GLN A 94 4.35 13.69 5.44
C GLN A 94 5.27 13.80 4.21
N SER A 95 4.96 13.03 3.18
CA SER A 95 5.64 13.06 1.88
C SER A 95 4.69 12.64 0.78
N PHE A 96 4.99 13.01 -0.46
CA PHE A 96 4.26 12.50 -1.61
C PHE A 96 5.16 12.46 -2.84
N THR A 97 4.81 11.59 -3.78
CA THR A 97 5.36 11.53 -5.13
C THR A 97 4.27 11.94 -6.11
N HIS A 98 4.66 12.51 -7.24
CA HIS A 98 3.75 12.82 -8.34
C HIS A 98 4.28 12.17 -9.61
N PHE A 99 3.36 11.77 -10.47
CA PHE A 99 3.65 11.16 -11.76
C PHE A 99 3.51 12.21 -12.85
N ASP A 100 4.15 12.00 -14.00
CA ASP A 100 3.96 12.93 -15.12
C ASP A 100 2.56 12.76 -15.75
N ARG A 101 2.24 13.61 -16.71
CA ARG A 101 0.91 13.62 -17.34
C ARG A 101 0.63 12.32 -18.12
N ASP A 102 1.64 11.74 -18.74
CA ASP A 102 1.45 10.59 -19.62
C ASP A 102 1.28 9.32 -18.76
N GLU A 103 2.14 9.14 -17.75
CA GLU A 103 2.00 8.10 -16.71
C GLU A 103 0.65 8.19 -15.99
N SER A 104 0.20 9.41 -15.65
CA SER A 104 -1.07 9.62 -14.96
C SER A 104 -2.28 9.17 -15.80
N LYS A 105 -2.24 9.35 -17.13
CA LYS A 105 -3.35 8.97 -18.03
C LYS A 105 -3.45 7.47 -18.23
N GLU A 106 -2.32 6.78 -18.21
CA GLU A 106 -2.25 5.33 -18.39
C GLU A 106 -2.58 4.56 -17.11
N PHE A 107 -2.63 5.26 -15.96
CA PHE A 107 -2.89 4.64 -14.68
C PHE A 107 -4.27 3.97 -14.60
N ASN A 108 -4.26 2.65 -14.43
CA ASN A 108 -5.48 1.86 -14.32
C ASN A 108 -6.02 1.83 -12.88
N CYS A 109 -6.99 2.71 -12.61
CA CYS A 109 -7.64 2.83 -11.30
C CYS A 109 -8.30 1.54 -10.84
N GLU A 110 -8.91 0.79 -11.76
CA GLU A 110 -9.66 -0.42 -11.44
C GLU A 110 -8.71 -1.52 -10.93
N ILE A 111 -7.61 -1.75 -11.63
CA ILE A 111 -6.58 -2.72 -11.22
C ILE A 111 -5.97 -2.30 -9.88
N TYR A 112 -5.67 -1.01 -9.69
CA TYR A 112 -5.12 -0.53 -8.42
C TYR A 112 -6.10 -0.70 -7.24
N ASN A 113 -7.39 -0.42 -7.46
CA ASN A 113 -8.43 -0.65 -6.46
C ASN A 113 -8.53 -2.13 -6.08
N GLN A 114 -8.48 -3.04 -7.06
CA GLN A 114 -8.45 -4.49 -6.81
C GLN A 114 -7.20 -4.90 -6.02
N PHE A 115 -6.02 -4.36 -6.36
CA PHE A 115 -4.79 -4.58 -5.62
C PHE A 115 -4.92 -4.17 -4.14
N ILE A 116 -5.50 -3.00 -3.85
CA ILE A 116 -5.77 -2.58 -2.46
C ILE A 116 -6.66 -3.57 -1.72
N GLN A 117 -7.73 -4.08 -2.36
CA GLN A 117 -8.60 -5.08 -1.74
C GLN A 117 -7.82 -6.36 -1.39
N VAL A 118 -6.91 -6.80 -2.27
CA VAL A 118 -6.05 -7.96 -2.01
C VAL A 118 -5.11 -7.69 -0.82
N CYS A 119 -4.45 -6.52 -0.78
CA CYS A 119 -3.54 -6.15 0.31
C CYS A 119 -4.24 -6.13 1.68
N ILE A 120 -5.48 -5.63 1.72
CA ILE A 120 -6.24 -5.50 2.97
C ILE A 120 -6.80 -6.87 3.39
N THR A 121 -7.29 -7.66 2.45
CA THR A 121 -7.80 -9.02 2.72
C THR A 121 -6.70 -9.95 3.22
N HIS A 122 -5.50 -9.83 2.67
CA HIS A 122 -4.36 -10.69 2.98
C HIS A 122 -3.26 -9.94 3.74
N LYS A 123 -3.65 -9.10 4.70
CA LYS A 123 -2.71 -8.23 5.44
C LYS A 123 -1.47 -8.95 5.97
N ASN A 124 -1.62 -10.21 6.41
CA ASN A 124 -0.53 -11.05 6.92
C ASN A 124 0.55 -11.41 5.88
N LEU A 125 0.25 -11.33 4.58
CA LEU A 125 1.20 -11.64 3.50
C LEU A 125 1.95 -10.39 3.00
N PHE A 126 1.39 -9.20 3.22
CA PHE A 126 1.90 -7.95 2.67
C PHE A 126 2.47 -7.00 3.73
N CYS A 127 2.23 -7.27 5.01
CA CYS A 127 2.99 -6.68 6.10
C CYS A 127 4.22 -7.57 6.36
N THR A 128 5.38 -7.21 5.80
CA THR A 128 6.64 -7.81 6.21
C THR A 128 7.00 -7.28 7.59
N ASP A 129 6.68 -8.05 8.63
CA ASP A 129 7.29 -7.84 9.94
C ASP A 129 8.81 -8.00 9.77
N ASN A 130 9.57 -6.90 9.90
CA ASN A 130 11.02 -6.97 10.05
C ASN A 130 11.37 -7.44 11.48
N ALA A 131 10.87 -8.63 11.85
CA ALA A 131 11.20 -9.34 13.07
C ALA A 131 11.85 -10.70 12.73
N ILE A 132 12.77 -10.72 11.77
CA ILE A 132 13.71 -11.82 11.57
C ILE A 132 15.12 -11.25 11.46
N ALA A 133 15.55 -10.60 12.53
CA ALA A 133 16.96 -10.37 12.82
C ALA A 133 17.15 -10.64 14.32
N ASP A 134 16.93 -11.89 14.71
CA ASP A 134 17.72 -12.61 15.71
C ASP A 134 16.97 -13.87 16.17
N GLN A 135 17.46 -15.01 15.67
CA GLN A 135 17.61 -16.32 16.33
C GLN A 135 17.28 -17.48 15.39
N GLN A 136 18.31 -18.29 15.18
CA GLN A 136 18.25 -19.59 14.54
C GLN A 136 17.30 -20.53 15.30
N HIS A 137 16.80 -21.53 14.57
CA HIS A 137 16.02 -22.70 15.02
C HIS A 137 14.49 -22.53 15.13
N SER A 138 13.80 -22.71 14.01
CA SER A 138 12.65 -23.65 13.98
C SER A 138 12.55 -24.26 12.58
N GLU A 139 12.81 -25.56 12.52
CA GLU A 139 12.53 -26.39 11.36
C GLU A 139 11.01 -26.58 11.19
N SER A 140 10.57 -26.59 9.93
CA SER A 140 9.41 -27.28 9.38
C SER A 140 8.00 -26.93 9.89
N LEU A 141 7.20 -26.29 9.03
CA LEU A 141 5.82 -26.70 8.74
C LEU A 141 5.44 -26.28 7.31
N LEU A 142 6.13 -26.83 6.31
CA LEU A 142 5.48 -27.14 5.04
C LEU A 142 4.93 -28.55 5.20
N GLN A 143 3.69 -28.65 5.70
CA GLN A 143 2.97 -29.91 5.65
C GLN A 143 2.48 -30.10 4.22
N THR A 144 3.24 -30.85 3.43
CA THR A 144 2.70 -31.52 2.25
C THR A 144 1.53 -32.38 2.72
N VAL A 145 0.33 -32.02 2.27
CA VAL A 145 -0.81 -32.92 2.35
C VAL A 145 -0.58 -33.94 1.24
N ASP A 146 -0.05 -35.10 1.62
CA ASP A 146 -0.02 -36.29 0.78
C ASP A 146 -1.46 -36.69 0.48
N ASN A 147 -2.00 -36.24 -0.66
CA ASN A 147 -3.13 -36.90 -1.27
C ASN A 147 -2.58 -38.12 -1.99
N ASP A 148 -2.67 -39.28 -1.36
CA ASP A 148 -2.63 -40.58 -2.04
C ASP A 148 -3.67 -40.57 -3.16
N PHE A 149 -3.22 -40.37 -4.40
CA PHE A 149 -3.98 -40.65 -5.60
C PHE A 149 -3.17 -41.62 -6.44
N ASP A 150 -3.51 -42.91 -6.32
CA ASP A 150 -2.95 -44.02 -7.07
C ASP A 150 -2.96 -43.73 -8.58
N PHE A 151 -1.76 -43.68 -9.18
CA PHE A 151 -1.63 -43.67 -10.63
C PHE A 151 -1.63 -45.12 -11.13
N LYS A 152 -2.73 -45.54 -11.77
CA LYS A 152 -2.71 -46.68 -12.69
C LYS A 152 -2.36 -46.16 -14.08
N THR A 153 -1.17 -46.53 -14.55
CA THR A 153 -0.66 -46.27 -15.89
C THR A 153 -1.42 -47.10 -16.92
N GLU A 154 -2.05 -46.46 -17.91
CA GLU A 154 -2.25 -47.03 -19.26
C GLU A 154 -2.75 -45.95 -20.25
N ASN A 155 -1.88 -45.66 -21.22
CA ASN A 155 -2.07 -45.16 -22.59
C ASN A 155 -2.85 -43.86 -22.93
N ASP A 156 -2.09 -43.01 -23.62
CA ASP A 156 -2.41 -42.24 -24.84
C ASP A 156 -3.18 -40.90 -24.77
N GLN A 157 -2.43 -39.88 -25.20
CA GLN A 157 -2.78 -38.69 -25.99
C GLN A 157 -3.15 -37.37 -25.30
N HIS A 158 -2.36 -36.35 -25.71
CA HIS A 158 -2.60 -34.90 -25.75
C HIS A 158 -2.15 -34.03 -24.57
N ASP A 159 -0.84 -33.79 -24.49
CA ASP A 159 -0.24 -32.63 -23.80
C ASP A 159 -0.25 -31.40 -24.72
N GLN A 160 -1.04 -30.38 -24.39
CA GLN A 160 -0.81 -28.96 -24.72
C GLN A 160 -1.87 -28.10 -24.00
N SER A 161 -1.54 -27.45 -22.86
CA SER A 161 -2.10 -26.12 -22.47
C SER A 161 -1.68 -25.56 -21.09
N ILE A 162 -0.47 -25.80 -20.54
CA ILE A 162 -0.11 -25.21 -19.22
C ILE A 162 1.21 -24.42 -19.23
N ASN A 163 1.76 -24.10 -20.40
CA ASN A 163 2.94 -23.22 -20.49
C ASN A 163 2.64 -21.77 -20.92
N ASP A 164 1.38 -21.42 -21.22
CA ASP A 164 1.05 -20.09 -21.74
C ASP A 164 0.63 -19.07 -20.68
N THR A 165 0.41 -19.48 -19.42
CA THR A 165 -0.06 -18.53 -18.38
C THR A 165 1.08 -17.85 -17.62
N PHE A 166 2.28 -18.45 -17.59
CA PHE A 166 3.42 -17.88 -16.85
C PHE A 166 4.29 -16.91 -17.68
N ASN A 167 4.25 -16.97 -19.01
CA ASN A 167 5.01 -16.06 -19.87
C ASN A 167 4.27 -14.76 -20.22
N SER A 168 3.02 -14.58 -19.78
CA SER A 168 2.22 -13.37 -20.05
C SER A 168 2.47 -12.23 -19.05
N PHE A 169 3.05 -12.50 -17.88
CA PHE A 169 3.28 -11.47 -16.85
C PHE A 169 4.62 -10.74 -17.02
N GLU A 170 5.60 -11.33 -17.70
CA GLU A 170 6.89 -10.68 -17.97
C GLU A 170 6.89 -9.77 -19.22
N TYR A 171 5.85 -9.82 -20.06
CA TYR A 171 5.79 -9.00 -21.29
C TYR A 171 4.93 -7.72 -21.17
N LEU A 172 4.34 -7.46 -20.01
CA LEU A 172 3.47 -6.28 -19.79
C LEU A 172 4.10 -5.19 -18.89
N MET A 173 5.41 -5.27 -18.65
CA MET A 173 6.21 -4.25 -17.97
C MET A 173 7.46 -3.85 -18.78
N MET A 174 7.31 -3.74 -20.10
CA MET A 174 8.26 -3.06 -20.99
C MET A 174 7.54 -2.05 -21.87
#